data_AF-G2DCS5-F1
#
_entry.id   AF-G2DCS5-F1
#
_cell.length_a   1.000
_cell.length_b   1.000
_cell.length_c   1.000
_cell.angle_alpha   90.00
_cell.angle_beta   90.00
_cell.angle_gamma   90.00
#
_symmetry.space_group_name_H-M   'P 1'
#
loop_
_entity.id
_entity.type
_entity.pdbx_description
1 polymer ?
#
loop_
_entity_poly.entity_id
_entity_poly.type
_entity_poly.pdbx_seq_one_letter_code
_entity_poly.pdbx_strand_id
1 'polypeptide(L)'
;MLPVIALVGRPNVGKSTLFNRLTRSRDALVADQPGLTRDRKYGMGRLGPGPYVVVDTGGLSGEDGVDLLMEQQVRQAIGEADHVLLLLDAREGCTGGDAIIAEQLRRTGKPVTAVVNKSEGLSRDAAANEFFSLGLGEPKAIAAAHGQGVHGLIVEVLESLPPVEMPEELPEGIQIAVVGRPNVGKSTLVNRMLGEERVVAFDQPGTTRDSIFIPFVHDDKHYTLIDTAGVRRRARVNEVIEKFSVIKTLQALEQANVALLVLDAQRGWGSRMPIWPAISWRAVVPWCW
;
A
#
# COMPACT_ATOMS: atom_id res chain seq x y z
N MET A 1 3.75 -1.69 -11.27
CA MET A 1 3.55 -1.61 -9.79
C MET A 1 2.06 -1.63 -9.52
N LEU A 2 1.62 -2.17 -8.38
CA LEU A 2 0.19 -2.16 -8.05
C LEU A 2 -0.27 -0.74 -7.70
N PRO A 3 -1.51 -0.35 -8.06
CA PRO A 3 -2.05 0.96 -7.72
C PRO A 3 -2.14 1.16 -6.22
N VAL A 4 -1.86 2.37 -5.75
CA VAL A 4 -1.95 2.75 -4.33
C VAL A 4 -3.08 3.75 -4.13
N ILE A 5 -4.06 3.37 -3.31
CA ILE A 5 -5.23 4.20 -2.96
C ILE A 5 -5.09 4.67 -1.51
N ALA A 6 -5.04 5.98 -1.27
CA ALA A 6 -5.04 6.54 0.08
C ALA A 6 -6.45 6.96 0.53
N LEU A 7 -6.82 6.58 1.76
CA LEU A 7 -8.05 7.01 2.41
C LEU A 7 -7.76 8.22 3.30
N VAL A 8 -8.31 9.38 2.94
CA VAL A 8 -8.08 10.66 3.61
C VAL A 8 -9.41 11.24 4.09
N GLY A 9 -9.40 11.99 5.18
CA GLY A 9 -10.60 12.66 5.70
C GLY A 9 -10.55 12.84 7.21
N ARG A 10 -11.45 13.66 7.74
CA ARG A 10 -11.58 13.94 9.18
C ARG A 10 -11.78 12.67 10.03
N PRO A 11 -11.55 12.72 11.34
CA PRO A 11 -11.93 11.65 12.25
C PRO A 11 -13.40 11.20 12.07
N ASN A 12 -13.70 9.94 12.35
CA ASN A 12 -15.06 9.38 12.41
C ASN A 12 -15.91 9.37 11.10
N VAL A 13 -15.41 9.85 9.97
CA VAL A 13 -16.08 9.74 8.65
C VAL A 13 -16.17 8.30 8.10
N GLY A 14 -15.52 7.33 8.76
CA GLY A 14 -15.60 5.91 8.41
C GLY A 14 -14.45 5.36 7.55
N LYS A 15 -13.27 6.01 7.55
CA LYS A 15 -12.05 5.51 6.88
C LYS A 15 -11.70 4.08 7.22
N SER A 16 -11.59 3.75 8.51
CA SER A 16 -11.22 2.39 8.92
C SER A 16 -12.33 1.36 8.61
N THR A 17 -13.59 1.80 8.52
CA THR A 17 -14.70 0.95 8.05
C THR A 17 -14.53 0.61 6.57
N LEU A 18 -14.22 1.61 5.74
CA LEU A 18 -13.94 1.40 4.33
C LEU A 18 -12.67 0.57 4.12
N PHE A 19 -11.56 0.92 4.80
CA PHE A 19 -10.31 0.17 4.77
C PHE A 19 -10.55 -1.31 5.02
N ASN A 20 -11.18 -1.63 6.16
CA ASN A 20 -11.49 -3.01 6.52
C ASN A 20 -12.38 -3.69 5.47
N ARG A 21 -13.32 -2.98 4.84
CA ARG A 21 -14.14 -3.58 3.79
C ARG A 21 -13.34 -3.91 2.55
N LEU A 22 -12.43 -3.01 2.14
CA LEU A 22 -11.56 -3.22 0.99
C LEU A 22 -10.56 -4.36 1.23
N THR A 23 -10.12 -4.54 2.48
CA THR A 23 -9.08 -5.50 2.87
C THR A 23 -9.60 -6.76 3.56
N ARG A 24 -10.92 -7.02 3.65
CA ARG A 24 -11.46 -8.21 4.37
C ARG A 24 -11.60 -9.46 3.51
N SER A 25 -11.00 -9.53 2.33
CA SER A 25 -10.85 -10.84 1.66
C SER A 25 -10.03 -11.77 2.56
N ARG A 26 -10.38 -13.05 2.67
CA ARG A 26 -9.68 -14.04 3.52
C ARG A 26 -8.15 -14.04 3.32
N ASP A 27 -7.71 -13.63 2.14
CA ASP A 27 -6.33 -13.64 1.70
C ASP A 27 -5.65 -12.25 1.72
N ALA A 28 -6.23 -11.25 2.39
CA ALA A 28 -5.68 -9.89 2.40
C ALA A 28 -4.56 -9.73 3.44
N LEU A 29 -3.40 -9.28 2.95
CA LEU A 29 -2.26 -8.91 3.76
C LEU A 29 -2.49 -7.53 4.39
N VAL A 30 -2.35 -7.41 5.71
CA VAL A 30 -2.45 -6.13 6.44
C VAL A 30 -1.19 -5.91 7.28
N ALA A 31 -0.65 -4.70 7.21
CA ALA A 31 0.55 -4.28 7.92
C ALA A 31 0.32 -2.97 8.68
N ASP A 32 0.90 -2.87 9.88
CA ASP A 32 0.87 -1.70 10.75
C ASP A 32 2.30 -1.14 10.88
N GLN A 33 2.52 0.17 10.74
CA GLN A 33 3.85 0.77 10.91
C GLN A 33 3.92 1.69 12.13
N PRO A 34 4.47 1.25 13.28
CA PRO A 34 4.62 2.09 14.47
C PRO A 34 5.87 3.00 14.39
N GLY A 35 5.74 4.27 14.80
CA GLY A 35 6.91 5.07 15.24
C GLY A 35 7.26 6.37 14.49
N LEU A 36 6.55 6.76 13.43
CA LEU A 36 6.75 8.05 12.74
C LEU A 36 5.40 8.65 12.33
N THR A 37 4.93 9.64 13.09
CA THR A 37 3.70 10.43 12.84
C THR A 37 2.54 9.57 12.31
N ARG A 38 1.96 8.83 13.26
CA ARG A 38 0.66 8.14 13.22
C ARG A 38 0.61 6.74 12.59
N ASP A 39 -0.19 5.87 13.22
CA ASP A 39 -0.39 4.47 12.83
C ASP A 39 -1.09 4.38 11.48
N ARG A 40 -0.30 4.33 10.40
CA ARG A 40 -0.80 4.03 9.06
C ARG A 40 -1.03 2.54 8.95
N LYS A 41 -2.19 2.18 8.41
CA LYS A 41 -2.51 0.80 8.05
C LYS A 41 -2.40 0.64 6.55
N TYR A 42 -1.70 -0.40 6.16
CA TYR A 42 -1.56 -0.79 4.77
C TYR A 42 -2.27 -2.11 4.58
N GLY A 43 -3.01 -2.26 3.48
CA GLY A 43 -3.71 -3.49 3.20
C GLY A 43 -3.87 -3.77 1.71
N MET A 44 -3.95 -5.05 1.37
CA MET A 44 -4.24 -5.49 0.00
C MET A 44 -5.75 -5.51 -0.24
N GLY A 45 -6.19 -4.73 -1.23
CA GLY A 45 -7.55 -4.74 -1.75
C GLY A 45 -7.64 -5.60 -3.01
N ARG A 46 -8.76 -6.34 -3.14
CA ARG A 46 -9.06 -7.18 -4.32
C ARG A 46 -10.48 -6.98 -4.86
N LEU A 47 -11.12 -5.88 -4.48
CA LEU A 47 -12.46 -5.54 -4.99
C LEU A 47 -12.33 -4.86 -6.36
N GLY A 48 -13.01 -5.35 -7.40
CA GLY A 48 -12.93 -4.77 -8.75
C GLY A 48 -11.94 -5.49 -9.67
N PRO A 49 -11.44 -4.84 -10.73
CA PRO A 49 -10.77 -5.50 -11.85
C PRO A 49 -9.36 -6.03 -11.55
N GLY A 50 -8.71 -5.56 -10.48
CA GLY A 50 -7.34 -5.97 -10.15
C GLY A 50 -6.97 -5.68 -8.70
N PRO A 51 -5.82 -6.20 -8.23
CA PRO A 51 -5.32 -5.96 -6.89
C PRO A 51 -4.74 -4.55 -6.77
N TYR A 52 -4.86 -3.96 -5.58
CA TYR A 52 -4.33 -2.64 -5.25
C TYR A 52 -3.94 -2.58 -3.77
N VAL A 53 -3.13 -1.59 -3.42
CA VAL A 53 -2.76 -1.29 -2.04
C VAL A 53 -3.68 -0.19 -1.53
N VAL A 54 -4.25 -0.37 -0.35
CA VAL A 54 -5.02 0.64 0.37
C VAL A 54 -4.21 1.12 1.56
N VAL A 55 -4.17 2.44 1.74
CA VAL A 55 -3.52 3.10 2.88
C VAL A 55 -4.57 3.86 3.69
N ASP A 56 -4.82 3.45 4.94
CA ASP A 56 -5.56 4.27 5.90
C ASP A 56 -4.57 5.21 6.57
N THR A 57 -4.71 6.51 6.31
CA THR A 57 -3.76 7.51 6.77
C THR A 57 -3.96 7.90 8.25
N GLY A 58 -4.87 7.22 8.95
CA GLY A 58 -5.36 7.66 10.25
C GLY A 58 -6.20 8.94 10.11
N GLY A 59 -7.13 9.19 11.03
CA GLY A 59 -8.02 10.36 10.90
C GLY A 59 -7.33 11.64 11.27
N LEU A 60 -6.76 12.41 10.33
CA LEU A 60 -6.14 13.74 10.53
C LEU A 60 -6.64 14.46 11.81
N SER A 61 -5.89 14.33 12.90
CA SER A 61 -6.19 14.88 14.22
C SER A 61 -4.92 15.61 14.59
N GLY A 62 -4.94 16.93 14.44
CA GLY A 62 -4.14 17.78 15.30
C GLY A 62 -5.06 18.21 16.44
N GLU A 63 -4.67 17.96 17.69
CA GLU A 63 -5.26 18.69 18.82
C GLU A 63 -4.80 20.16 18.84
N ASP A 64 -3.87 20.56 17.98
CA ASP A 64 -3.40 21.93 17.92
C ASP A 64 -3.69 22.55 16.55
N GLY A 65 -4.49 23.61 16.57
CA GLY A 65 -4.75 24.44 15.41
C GLY A 65 -3.48 25.13 14.96
N VAL A 66 -2.95 24.71 13.81
CA VAL A 66 -2.25 25.55 12.83
C VAL A 66 -2.44 24.87 11.47
N ASP A 67 -3.06 25.53 10.50
CA ASP A 67 -3.33 24.98 9.16
C ASP A 67 -2.09 24.34 8.50
N LEU A 68 -0.89 24.86 8.79
CA LEU A 68 0.40 24.35 8.29
C LEU A 68 0.75 22.95 8.79
N LEU A 69 0.40 22.59 10.03
CA LEU A 69 0.64 21.24 10.57
C LEU A 69 -0.30 20.23 9.91
N MET A 70 -1.55 20.63 9.63
CA MET A 70 -2.52 19.82 8.89
C MET A 70 -2.09 19.63 7.42
N GLU A 71 -1.60 20.69 6.76
CA GLU A 71 -1.06 20.62 5.39
C GLU A 71 0.08 19.61 5.25
N GLN A 72 1.05 19.65 6.18
CA GLN A 72 2.15 18.70 6.18
C GLN A 72 1.67 17.27 6.43
N GLN A 73 0.68 17.08 7.31
CA GLN A 73 0.09 15.76 7.57
C GLN A 73 -0.62 15.19 6.34
N VAL A 74 -1.45 15.98 5.66
CA VAL A 74 -2.14 15.58 4.41
C VAL A 74 -1.12 15.28 3.31
N ARG A 75 -0.15 16.16 3.10
CA ARG A 75 0.90 15.97 2.08
C ARG A 75 1.75 14.72 2.36
N GLN A 76 2.12 14.49 3.62
CA GLN A 76 2.88 13.32 4.03
C GLN A 76 2.05 12.02 3.90
N ALA A 77 0.73 12.10 4.11
CA ALA A 77 -0.21 10.98 3.98
C ALA A 77 -0.41 10.54 2.52
N ILE A 78 -0.29 11.48 1.58
CA ILE A 78 -0.66 11.27 0.17
C ILE A 78 0.52 10.99 -0.73
N GLY A 79 1.76 11.28 -0.30
CA GLY A 79 2.95 11.23 -1.15
C GLY A 79 3.07 9.97 -2.03
N GLU A 80 2.62 8.82 -1.54
CA GLU A 80 2.77 7.51 -2.20
C GLU A 80 1.53 7.02 -2.96
N ALA A 81 0.40 7.72 -2.87
CA ALA A 81 -0.85 7.30 -3.50
C ALA A 81 -0.88 7.63 -5.01
N ASP A 82 -1.40 6.74 -5.83
CA ASP A 82 -1.78 7.01 -7.21
C ASP A 82 -3.16 7.68 -7.27
N HIS A 83 -4.03 7.38 -6.30
CA HIS A 83 -5.36 7.98 -6.16
C HIS A 83 -5.71 8.27 -4.69
N VAL A 84 -6.42 9.36 -4.44
CA VAL A 84 -6.89 9.72 -3.10
C VAL A 84 -8.42 9.64 -3.02
N LEU A 85 -8.92 8.94 -2.01
CA LEU A 85 -10.33 8.96 -1.63
C LEU A 85 -10.51 9.90 -0.44
N LEU A 86 -11.15 11.06 -0.67
CA LEU A 86 -11.56 11.96 0.41
C LEU A 86 -12.90 11.47 0.98
N LEU A 87 -12.88 10.85 2.15
CA LEU A 87 -14.09 10.40 2.82
C LEU A 87 -14.75 11.54 3.60
N LEU A 88 -16.06 11.63 3.38
CA LEU A 88 -16.97 12.63 3.92
C LEU A 88 -18.13 11.91 4.60
N ASP A 89 -18.86 12.60 5.47
CA ASP A 89 -19.98 12.04 6.22
C ASP A 89 -21.30 12.65 5.74
N ALA A 90 -22.14 11.84 5.10
CA ALA A 90 -23.44 12.27 4.58
C ALA A 90 -24.41 12.74 5.67
N ARG A 91 -24.21 12.32 6.93
CA ARG A 91 -25.08 12.69 8.06
C ARG A 91 -24.65 14.01 8.70
N GLU A 92 -23.36 14.30 8.72
CA GLU A 92 -22.82 15.57 9.25
C GLU A 92 -22.86 16.69 8.22
N GLY A 93 -22.90 16.37 6.92
CA GLY A 93 -22.79 17.36 5.85
C GLY A 93 -21.36 17.84 5.63
N CYS A 94 -21.19 18.92 4.86
CA CYS A 94 -19.89 19.47 4.52
C CYS A 94 -19.41 20.42 5.62
N THR A 95 -18.30 20.08 6.28
CA THR A 95 -17.73 20.92 7.35
C THR A 95 -16.58 21.80 6.84
N GLY A 96 -16.22 22.83 7.61
CA GLY A 96 -15.03 23.65 7.30
C GLY A 96 -13.73 22.84 7.23
N GLY A 97 -13.60 21.79 8.06
CA GLY A 97 -12.45 20.88 7.98
C GLY A 97 -12.40 20.08 6.68
N ASP A 98 -13.55 19.70 6.13
CA ASP A 98 -13.61 19.01 4.82
C ASP A 98 -13.19 19.95 3.69
N ALA A 99 -13.61 21.22 3.74
CA ALA A 99 -13.22 22.24 2.77
C ALA A 99 -11.71 22.50 2.78
N ILE A 100 -11.09 22.60 3.97
CA ILE A 100 -9.64 22.77 4.12
C ILE A 100 -8.89 21.57 3.53
N ILE A 101 -9.30 20.33 3.87
CA ILE A 101 -8.65 19.13 3.34
C ILE A 101 -8.81 19.08 1.81
N ALA A 102 -10.00 19.35 1.28
CA ALA A 102 -10.25 19.37 -0.16
C ALA A 102 -9.38 20.40 -0.89
N GLU A 103 -9.20 21.60 -0.32
CA GLU A 103 -8.31 22.61 -0.89
C GLU A 103 -6.86 22.14 -0.95
N GLN A 104 -6.36 21.55 0.14
CA GLN A 104 -5.01 21.00 0.18
C GLN A 104 -4.82 19.89 -0.84
N LEU A 105 -5.82 19.00 -0.97
CA LEU A 105 -5.83 17.91 -1.94
C LEU A 105 -5.73 18.42 -3.38
N ARG A 106 -6.49 19.45 -3.75
CA ARG A 106 -6.43 20.06 -5.10
C ARG A 106 -5.02 20.56 -5.45
N ARG A 107 -4.27 21.08 -4.46
CA ARG A 107 -2.90 21.58 -4.65
C ARG A 107 -1.87 20.48 -4.85
N THR A 108 -2.20 19.22 -4.59
CA THR A 108 -1.28 18.09 -4.77
C THR A 108 -1.14 17.64 -6.23
N GLY A 109 -2.12 17.97 -7.08
CA GLY A 109 -2.17 17.51 -8.48
C GLY A 109 -2.49 16.02 -8.64
N LYS A 110 -2.76 15.29 -7.55
CA LYS A 110 -3.14 13.88 -7.62
C LYS A 110 -4.63 13.73 -7.96
N PRO A 111 -5.03 12.63 -8.63
CA PRO A 111 -6.43 12.26 -8.77
C PRO A 111 -7.11 12.11 -7.39
N VAL A 112 -8.27 12.74 -7.22
CA VAL A 112 -9.05 12.72 -5.97
C VAL A 112 -10.51 12.42 -6.28
N THR A 113 -11.12 11.52 -5.53
CA THR A 113 -12.57 11.28 -5.55
C THR A 113 -13.16 11.62 -4.19
N ALA A 114 -14.20 12.47 -4.19
CA ALA A 114 -15.00 12.73 -2.99
C ALA A 114 -15.93 11.55 -2.72
N VAL A 115 -15.84 10.97 -1.52
CA VAL A 115 -16.57 9.78 -1.10
C VAL A 115 -17.53 10.11 0.04
N VAL A 116 -18.77 10.31 -0.39
CA VAL A 116 -20.08 10.24 0.26
C VAL A 116 -20.40 9.15 1.29
N ASN A 117 -19.65 8.95 2.38
CA ASN A 117 -19.90 7.80 3.25
C ASN A 117 -21.11 8.00 4.21
N LYS A 118 -21.62 6.89 4.76
CA LYS A 118 -22.80 6.84 5.65
C LYS A 118 -24.10 7.28 4.97
N SER A 119 -24.23 7.00 3.68
CA SER A 119 -25.38 7.41 2.86
C SER A 119 -26.60 6.48 2.96
N GLU A 120 -26.64 5.56 3.93
CA GLU A 120 -27.76 4.64 4.10
C GLU A 120 -29.10 5.37 4.26
N GLY A 121 -30.11 4.97 3.49
CA GLY A 121 -31.45 5.57 3.53
C GLY A 121 -31.58 6.93 2.82
N LEU A 122 -30.50 7.48 2.26
CA LEU A 122 -30.53 8.70 1.47
C LEU A 122 -30.61 8.38 -0.04
N SER A 123 -31.27 9.25 -0.81
CA SER A 123 -31.12 9.23 -2.26
C SER A 123 -29.71 9.70 -2.64
N ARG A 124 -29.21 9.27 -3.81
CA ARG A 124 -27.87 9.62 -4.27
C ARG A 124 -27.70 11.14 -4.38
N ASP A 125 -28.71 11.83 -4.91
CA ASP A 125 -28.71 13.29 -5.07
C ASP A 125 -28.72 14.00 -3.72
N ALA A 126 -29.53 13.54 -2.77
CA ALA A 126 -29.60 14.14 -1.43
C ALA A 126 -28.26 14.01 -0.69
N ALA A 127 -27.58 12.87 -0.85
CA ALA A 127 -26.28 12.64 -0.20
C ALA A 127 -25.12 13.39 -0.86
N ALA A 128 -25.20 13.72 -2.15
CA ALA A 128 -24.09 14.29 -2.91
C ALA A 128 -24.16 15.81 -3.11
N ASN A 129 -25.36 16.40 -3.16
CA ASN A 129 -25.56 17.78 -3.63
C ASN A 129 -24.69 18.84 -2.91
N GLU A 130 -24.57 18.75 -1.59
CA GLU A 130 -23.80 19.73 -0.82
C GLU A 130 -22.28 19.65 -1.11
N PHE A 131 -21.79 18.46 -1.42
CA PHE A 131 -20.36 18.18 -1.56
C PHE A 131 -19.78 18.57 -2.93
N PHE A 132 -20.62 18.92 -3.91
CA PHE A 132 -20.15 19.53 -5.16
C PHE A 132 -19.39 20.83 -4.92
N SER A 133 -19.72 21.55 -3.83
CA SER A 133 -19.04 22.78 -3.42
C SER A 133 -17.55 22.60 -3.16
N LEU A 134 -17.09 21.36 -2.90
CA LEU A 134 -15.68 21.04 -2.70
C LEU A 134 -14.86 21.06 -4.00
N GLY A 135 -15.48 21.12 -5.18
CA GLY A 135 -14.77 21.23 -6.45
C GLY A 135 -13.87 20.03 -6.76
N LEU A 136 -14.28 18.82 -6.36
CA LEU A 136 -13.54 17.55 -6.57
C LEU A 136 -14.24 16.63 -7.59
N GLY A 137 -15.09 17.19 -8.45
CA GLY A 137 -15.92 16.42 -9.39
C GLY A 137 -17.19 15.86 -8.75
N GLU A 138 -17.77 14.82 -9.35
CA GLU A 138 -19.00 14.18 -8.88
C GLU A 138 -18.76 13.38 -7.57
N PRO A 139 -19.40 13.74 -6.45
CA PRO A 139 -19.28 12.99 -5.20
C PRO A 139 -19.92 11.59 -5.31
N LYS A 140 -19.21 10.57 -4.82
CA LYS A 140 -19.67 9.17 -4.87
C LYS A 140 -20.23 8.75 -3.52
N ALA A 141 -21.55 8.56 -3.45
CA ALA A 141 -22.27 8.09 -2.27
C ALA A 141 -22.03 6.60 -2.00
N ILE A 142 -21.64 6.25 -0.77
CA ILE A 142 -21.44 4.88 -0.31
C ILE A 142 -21.97 4.68 1.12
N ALA A 143 -22.29 3.44 1.46
CA ALA A 143 -22.50 3.03 2.84
C ALA A 143 -21.47 1.95 3.19
N ALA A 144 -20.27 2.35 3.63
CA ALA A 144 -19.17 1.41 3.90
C ALA A 144 -19.51 0.37 4.98
N ALA A 145 -20.43 0.66 5.90
CA ALA A 145 -20.89 -0.32 6.88
C ALA A 145 -21.68 -1.47 6.24
N HIS A 146 -22.39 -1.22 5.14
CA HIS A 146 -23.24 -2.18 4.44
C HIS A 146 -22.66 -2.66 3.09
N GLY A 147 -21.67 -1.95 2.54
CA GLY A 147 -21.01 -2.28 1.27
C GLY A 147 -21.65 -1.68 0.03
N GLN A 148 -22.71 -0.90 0.21
CA GLN A 148 -23.40 -0.25 -0.88
C GLN A 148 -22.50 0.78 -1.54
N GLY A 149 -22.44 0.79 -2.88
CA GLY A 149 -21.65 1.73 -3.69
C GLY A 149 -20.14 1.47 -3.71
N VAL A 150 -19.61 0.63 -2.81
CA VAL A 150 -18.16 0.45 -2.66
C VAL A 150 -17.52 -0.23 -3.87
N HIS A 151 -18.15 -1.24 -4.45
CA HIS A 151 -17.62 -1.92 -5.64
C HIS A 151 -17.55 -0.97 -6.84
N GLY A 152 -18.64 -0.25 -7.12
CA GLY A 152 -18.69 0.72 -8.23
C GLY A 152 -17.66 1.83 -8.08
N LEU A 153 -17.49 2.36 -6.87
CA LEU A 153 -16.45 3.34 -6.54
C LEU A 153 -15.06 2.82 -6.91
N ILE A 154 -14.71 1.60 -6.50
CA ILE A 154 -13.36 1.07 -6.74
C ILE A 154 -13.13 0.73 -8.20
N VAL A 155 -14.13 0.19 -8.91
CA VAL A 155 -14.04 -0.05 -10.35
C VAL A 155 -13.73 1.26 -11.09
N GLU A 156 -14.51 2.31 -10.84
CA GLU A 156 -14.32 3.63 -11.48
C GLU A 156 -12.93 4.22 -11.18
N VAL A 157 -12.48 4.11 -9.93
CA VAL A 157 -11.15 4.59 -9.51
C VAL A 157 -10.04 3.82 -10.24
N LEU A 158 -10.10 2.49 -10.26
CA LEU A 158 -9.05 1.67 -10.89
C LEU A 158 -9.02 1.83 -12.41
N GLU A 159 -10.17 2.01 -13.06
CA GLU A 159 -10.27 2.27 -14.51
C GLU A 159 -9.75 3.66 -14.89
N SER A 160 -9.75 4.62 -13.95
CA SER A 160 -9.20 5.96 -14.18
C SER A 160 -7.67 6.03 -14.06
N LEU A 161 -7.05 5.00 -13.48
CA LEU A 161 -5.60 4.92 -13.31
C LEU A 161 -4.95 4.29 -14.55
N PRO A 162 -3.66 4.60 -14.81
CA PRO A 162 -2.92 3.90 -15.84
C PRO A 162 -3.03 2.38 -15.66
N PRO A 163 -3.27 1.62 -16.73
CA PRO A 163 -3.39 0.18 -16.62
C PRO A 163 -2.10 -0.38 -16.01
N VAL A 164 -2.26 -1.28 -15.05
CA VAL A 164 -1.13 -2.02 -14.50
C VAL A 164 -0.66 -2.97 -15.58
N GLU A 165 0.50 -2.69 -16.17
CA GLU A 165 1.20 -3.68 -17.00
C GLU A 165 1.52 -4.88 -16.11
N MET A 166 0.72 -5.93 -16.24
CA MET A 166 1.12 -7.24 -15.77
C MET A 166 2.16 -7.78 -16.75
N PRO A 167 3.28 -8.35 -16.27
CA PRO A 167 4.22 -9.02 -17.16
C PRO A 167 3.45 -10.04 -18.02
N GLU A 168 3.60 -9.96 -19.35
CA GLU A 168 2.98 -10.92 -20.28
C GLU A 168 3.43 -12.35 -19.96
N GLU A 169 4.64 -12.50 -19.42
CA GLU A 169 5.19 -13.74 -18.89
C GLU A 169 5.43 -13.61 -17.39
N LEU A 170 4.79 -14.47 -16.60
CA LEU A 170 5.15 -14.65 -15.20
C LEU A 170 6.60 -15.13 -15.13
N PRO A 171 7.43 -14.60 -14.20
CA PRO A 171 8.78 -15.10 -14.00
C PRO A 171 8.78 -16.62 -13.84
N GLU A 172 9.61 -17.32 -14.62
CA GLU A 172 9.69 -18.77 -14.55
C GLU A 172 10.13 -19.26 -13.16
N GLY A 173 9.56 -20.39 -12.75
CA GLY A 173 9.95 -21.08 -11.52
C GLY A 173 9.32 -20.54 -10.23
N ILE A 174 9.87 -20.95 -9.10
CA ILE A 174 9.34 -20.59 -7.78
C ILE A 174 9.76 -19.17 -7.41
N GLN A 175 8.77 -18.31 -7.18
CA GLN A 175 8.94 -16.91 -6.82
C GLN A 175 9.16 -16.76 -5.31
N ILE A 176 10.30 -16.18 -4.92
CA ILE A 176 10.72 -16.05 -3.53
C ILE A 176 10.89 -14.58 -3.17
N ALA A 177 10.11 -14.05 -2.23
CA ALA A 177 10.32 -12.73 -1.66
C ALA A 177 11.19 -12.79 -0.40
N VAL A 178 12.23 -11.97 -0.30
CA VAL A 178 13.09 -11.88 0.90
C VAL A 178 12.70 -10.67 1.73
N VAL A 179 12.08 -10.92 2.88
CA VAL A 179 11.48 -9.89 3.75
C VAL A 179 12.15 -9.85 5.12
N GLY A 180 12.11 -8.70 5.77
CA GLY A 180 12.75 -8.49 7.08
C GLY A 180 13.09 -7.02 7.32
N ARG A 181 13.41 -6.66 8.56
CA ARG A 181 13.71 -5.25 8.92
C ARG A 181 14.91 -4.70 8.12
N PRO A 182 15.06 -3.37 7.98
CA PRO A 182 16.29 -2.78 7.47
C PRO A 182 17.51 -3.32 8.22
N ASN A 183 18.61 -3.54 7.48
CA ASN A 183 19.91 -3.97 8.01
C ASN A 183 19.98 -5.35 8.71
N VAL A 184 18.96 -6.21 8.65
CA VAL A 184 19.02 -7.59 9.20
C VAL A 184 19.86 -8.58 8.39
N GLY A 185 20.56 -8.12 7.34
CA GLY A 185 21.39 -8.98 6.49
C GLY A 185 20.71 -9.55 5.25
N LYS A 186 19.50 -9.11 4.87
CA LYS A 186 18.81 -9.57 3.64
C LYS A 186 19.70 -9.57 2.39
N SER A 187 20.37 -8.46 2.11
CA SER A 187 21.25 -8.36 0.93
C SER A 187 22.47 -9.25 1.03
N THR A 188 22.96 -9.53 2.25
CA THR A 188 24.06 -10.47 2.46
C THR A 188 23.62 -11.90 2.18
N LEU A 189 22.42 -12.28 2.62
CA LEU A 189 21.84 -13.59 2.32
C LEU A 189 21.62 -13.78 0.81
N VAL A 190 20.99 -12.81 0.15
CA VAL A 190 20.75 -12.86 -1.30
C VAL A 190 22.05 -12.97 -2.09
N ASN A 191 23.07 -12.16 -1.74
CA ASN A 191 24.37 -12.23 -2.42
C ASN A 191 25.08 -13.57 -2.22
N ARG A 192 24.94 -14.20 -1.04
CA ARG A 192 25.48 -15.54 -0.82
C ARG A 192 24.75 -16.57 -1.67
N MET A 193 23.42 -16.56 -1.67
CA MET A 193 22.62 -17.47 -2.50
C MET A 193 22.98 -17.35 -3.99
N LEU A 194 23.14 -16.13 -4.51
CA LEU A 194 23.51 -15.90 -5.90
C LEU A 194 25.00 -16.19 -6.21
N GLY A 195 25.86 -16.24 -5.19
CA GLY A 195 27.30 -16.45 -5.34
C GLY A 195 27.77 -17.89 -5.09
N GLU A 196 26.86 -18.82 -4.79
CA GLU A 196 27.20 -20.24 -4.65
C GLU A 196 27.49 -20.87 -6.02
N GLU A 197 28.44 -21.82 -6.08
CA GLU A 197 28.91 -22.46 -7.32
C GLU A 197 27.81 -23.15 -8.14
N ARG A 198 26.64 -23.37 -7.54
CA ARG A 198 25.48 -24.04 -8.16
C ARG A 198 24.37 -23.09 -8.59
N VAL A 199 24.54 -21.78 -8.39
CA VAL A 199 23.52 -20.78 -8.74
C VAL A 199 23.96 -20.00 -9.97
N VAL A 200 23.26 -20.21 -11.08
CA VAL A 200 23.47 -19.46 -12.32
C VAL A 200 22.42 -18.36 -12.41
N ALA A 201 22.88 -17.10 -12.36
CA ALA A 201 22.02 -15.93 -12.55
C ALA A 201 21.98 -15.53 -14.03
N PHE A 202 20.80 -15.18 -14.53
CA PHE A 202 20.64 -14.68 -15.90
C PHE A 202 20.67 -13.15 -15.93
N ASP A 203 21.66 -12.55 -16.59
CA ASP A 203 21.66 -11.13 -16.92
C ASP A 203 21.01 -10.92 -18.29
N GLN A 204 19.69 -10.70 -18.32
CA GLN A 204 19.02 -10.27 -19.55
C GLN A 204 19.22 -8.75 -19.79
N PRO A 205 19.86 -8.32 -20.89
CA PRO A 205 20.02 -6.91 -21.21
C PRO A 205 18.71 -6.34 -21.77
N GLY A 206 18.12 -5.34 -21.10
CA GLY A 206 16.92 -4.64 -21.60
C GLY A 206 15.99 -4.06 -20.54
N THR A 207 16.08 -4.48 -19.28
CA THR A 207 15.17 -4.05 -18.21
C THR A 207 15.68 -2.80 -17.47
N THR A 208 15.91 -1.72 -18.19
CA THR A 208 16.26 -0.43 -17.56
C THR A 208 15.02 0.31 -17.08
N ARG A 209 14.61 0.04 -15.83
CA ARG A 209 14.37 1.11 -14.82
C ARG A 209 14.11 0.62 -13.38
N ASP A 210 13.62 -0.58 -13.15
CA ASP A 210 13.39 -1.11 -11.78
C ASP A 210 13.57 -2.64 -11.74
N SER A 211 14.77 -3.11 -11.41
CA SER A 211 15.10 -4.54 -11.28
C SER A 211 14.40 -5.17 -10.06
N ILE A 212 13.16 -5.63 -10.25
CA ILE A 212 12.33 -6.25 -9.19
C ILE A 212 12.53 -7.77 -9.13
N PHE A 213 12.95 -8.41 -10.22
CA PHE A 213 13.07 -9.86 -10.35
C PHE A 213 14.50 -10.29 -10.68
N ILE A 214 15.01 -11.31 -9.98
CA ILE A 214 16.29 -11.96 -10.31
C ILE A 214 16.03 -13.46 -10.53
N PRO A 215 16.00 -13.93 -11.79
CA PRO A 215 15.90 -15.35 -12.08
C PRO A 215 17.22 -16.07 -11.77
N PHE A 216 17.13 -17.27 -11.21
CA PHE A 216 18.28 -18.13 -10.95
C PHE A 216 17.89 -19.62 -11.01
N VAL A 217 18.87 -20.49 -11.30
CA VAL A 217 18.71 -21.94 -11.24
C VAL A 217 19.45 -22.50 -10.04
N HIS A 218 18.83 -23.43 -9.31
CA HIS A 218 19.48 -24.19 -8.24
C HIS A 218 18.98 -25.64 -8.30
N ASP A 219 19.90 -26.60 -8.33
CA ASP A 219 19.60 -28.04 -8.46
C ASP A 219 18.59 -28.34 -9.59
N ASP A 220 18.86 -27.84 -10.80
CA ASP A 220 18.05 -27.96 -12.02
C ASP A 220 16.60 -27.43 -11.90
N LYS A 221 16.32 -26.60 -10.89
CA LYS A 221 15.02 -25.94 -10.70
C LYS A 221 15.14 -24.43 -10.88
N HIS A 222 14.14 -23.86 -11.54
CA HIS A 222 14.05 -22.42 -11.76
C HIS A 222 13.43 -21.73 -10.55
N TYR A 223 14.02 -20.60 -10.20
CA TYR A 223 13.57 -19.72 -9.13
C TYR A 223 13.67 -18.27 -9.58
N THR A 224 12.86 -17.41 -8.96
CA THR A 224 12.95 -15.97 -9.13
C THR A 224 12.93 -15.27 -7.78
N LEU A 225 13.96 -14.50 -7.45
CA LEU A 225 13.94 -13.61 -6.28
C LEU A 225 13.15 -12.34 -6.61
N ILE A 226 12.17 -12.04 -5.77
CA ILE A 226 11.39 -10.80 -5.82
C ILE A 226 11.93 -9.81 -4.79
N ASP A 227 12.12 -8.58 -5.24
CA ASP A 227 12.54 -7.41 -4.47
C ASP A 227 13.99 -7.43 -3.99
N THR A 228 14.89 -7.00 -4.89
CA THR A 228 16.30 -6.76 -4.59
C THR A 228 16.68 -5.28 -4.61
N ALA A 229 15.72 -4.39 -4.33
CA ALA A 229 15.98 -2.94 -4.26
C ALA A 229 17.11 -2.59 -3.25
N GLY A 230 17.38 -3.46 -2.27
CA GLY A 230 18.51 -3.35 -1.34
C GLY A 230 19.81 -4.07 -1.73
N VAL A 231 19.83 -4.85 -2.81
CA VAL A 231 21.02 -5.62 -3.25
C VAL A 231 21.81 -4.83 -4.31
N ARG A 232 21.12 -4.21 -5.29
CA ARG A 232 21.76 -3.41 -6.34
C ARG A 232 22.08 -1.96 -5.93
N ARG A 233 21.35 -1.37 -4.97
CA ARG A 233 21.53 0.06 -4.57
C ARG A 233 22.64 0.35 -3.56
N ARG A 234 23.49 -0.61 -3.19
CA ARG A 234 24.55 -0.38 -2.19
C ARG A 234 25.67 0.59 -2.60
N ALA A 235 25.62 1.18 -3.81
CA ALA A 235 26.65 2.12 -4.24
C ALA A 235 26.41 3.59 -3.83
N ARG A 236 25.20 4.05 -3.50
CA ARG A 236 24.95 5.45 -3.07
C ARG A 236 23.51 5.65 -2.57
N VAL A 237 23.36 6.51 -1.56
CA VAL A 237 22.20 7.35 -1.17
C VAL A 237 21.62 7.10 0.24
N ASN A 238 21.50 8.23 0.95
CA ASN A 238 21.06 8.48 2.32
C ASN A 238 19.59 8.09 2.62
N GLU A 239 19.41 7.49 3.80
CA GLU A 239 18.33 7.52 4.83
C GLU A 239 16.90 8.09 4.59
N VAL A 240 16.38 8.26 3.37
CA VAL A 240 14.97 8.68 3.14
C VAL A 240 14.05 7.51 2.71
N ILE A 241 14.52 6.26 2.84
CA ILE A 241 13.91 5.06 2.22
C ILE A 241 13.23 4.13 3.24
N GLU A 242 12.36 4.64 4.11
CA GLU A 242 11.58 3.77 5.00
C GLU A 242 10.08 3.67 4.61
N LYS A 243 9.48 4.73 4.07
CA LYS A 243 8.04 4.76 3.75
C LYS A 243 7.69 3.87 2.54
N PHE A 244 8.52 3.90 1.50
CA PHE A 244 8.43 3.01 0.34
C PHE A 244 8.62 1.52 0.66
N SER A 245 9.17 1.16 1.83
CA SER A 245 9.49 -0.24 2.14
C SER A 245 8.25 -1.09 2.38
N VAL A 246 7.20 -0.55 3.01
CA VAL A 246 6.02 -1.35 3.40
C VAL A 246 5.19 -1.71 2.18
N ILE A 247 4.86 -0.73 1.32
CA ILE A 247 4.12 -0.95 0.07
C ILE A 247 4.85 -1.96 -0.82
N LYS A 248 6.17 -1.78 -1.00
CA LYS A 248 6.99 -2.72 -1.79
C LYS A 248 7.01 -4.12 -1.21
N THR A 249 7.10 -4.23 0.12
CA THR A 249 7.06 -5.52 0.80
C THR A 249 5.71 -6.21 0.58
N LEU A 250 4.59 -5.48 0.71
CA LEU A 250 3.26 -6.04 0.44
C LEU A 250 3.10 -6.49 -1.02
N GLN A 251 3.61 -5.70 -1.98
CA GLN A 251 3.62 -6.07 -3.39
C GLN A 251 4.48 -7.30 -3.67
N ALA A 252 5.67 -7.39 -3.06
CA ALA A 252 6.56 -8.54 -3.21
C ALA A 252 5.94 -9.82 -2.62
N LEU A 253 5.28 -9.70 -1.46
CA LEU A 253 4.57 -10.82 -0.83
C LEU A 253 3.36 -11.29 -1.66
N GLU A 254 2.65 -10.37 -2.30
CA GLU A 254 1.53 -10.72 -3.19
C GLU A 254 2.01 -11.55 -4.39
N GLN A 255 3.14 -11.17 -4.97
CA GLN A 255 3.71 -11.84 -6.14
C GLN A 255 4.50 -13.10 -5.81
N ALA A 256 4.89 -13.33 -4.55
CA ALA A 256 5.74 -14.46 -4.19
C ALA A 256 4.96 -15.74 -3.89
N ASN A 257 5.48 -16.88 -4.35
CA ASN A 257 5.00 -18.19 -3.91
C ASN A 257 5.51 -18.49 -2.49
N VAL A 258 6.75 -18.08 -2.19
CA VAL A 258 7.42 -18.31 -0.90
C VAL A 258 7.96 -16.99 -0.34
N ALA A 259 7.75 -16.75 0.96
CA ALA A 259 8.31 -15.61 1.66
C ALA A 259 9.42 -16.07 2.62
N LEU A 260 10.64 -15.56 2.43
CA LEU A 260 11.79 -15.81 3.29
C LEU A 260 11.95 -14.67 4.29
N LEU A 261 11.64 -14.94 5.56
CA LEU A 261 11.76 -13.96 6.64
C LEU A 261 13.17 -13.99 7.26
N VAL A 262 13.91 -12.90 7.12
CA VAL A 262 15.25 -12.75 7.70
C VAL A 262 15.18 -12.03 9.04
N LEU A 263 15.71 -12.67 10.07
CA LEU A 263 15.76 -12.18 11.44
C LEU A 263 17.21 -11.95 11.89
N ASP A 264 17.43 -10.89 12.65
CA ASP A 264 18.71 -10.62 13.31
C ASP A 264 18.67 -11.20 14.73
N ALA A 265 19.43 -12.27 14.96
CA ALA A 265 19.50 -12.97 16.24
C ALA A 265 20.00 -12.08 17.39
N GLN A 266 20.82 -11.06 17.12
CA GLN A 266 21.37 -10.18 18.15
C GLN A 266 20.35 -9.17 18.68
N ARG A 267 19.34 -8.82 17.88
CA ARG A 267 18.32 -7.83 18.25
C ARG A 267 17.09 -8.41 18.96
N GLY A 268 17.02 -9.75 19.10
CA GLY A 268 15.92 -10.45 19.78
C GLY A 268 14.56 -10.34 19.08
N TRP A 269 13.60 -11.15 19.53
CA TRP A 269 12.20 -11.07 19.10
C TRP A 269 11.54 -9.87 19.78
N GLY A 270 11.30 -8.79 19.04
CA GLY A 270 10.61 -7.60 19.54
C GLY A 270 9.37 -7.28 18.71
N SER A 271 8.32 -6.76 19.34
CA SER A 271 6.98 -6.38 18.83
C SER A 271 6.93 -5.38 17.65
N ARG A 272 8.05 -5.08 17.01
CA ARG A 272 8.21 -4.07 15.95
C ARG A 272 8.34 -4.68 14.55
N MET A 273 7.71 -5.82 14.26
CA MET A 273 7.65 -6.33 12.88
C MET A 273 6.35 -5.82 12.23
N PRO A 274 6.41 -4.80 11.37
CA PRO A 274 5.21 -4.14 10.83
C PRO A 274 4.33 -5.06 9.96
N ILE A 275 4.87 -6.20 9.52
CA ILE A 275 4.26 -7.12 8.53
C ILE A 275 3.89 -8.50 9.09
N TRP A 276 4.07 -8.74 10.39
CA TRP A 276 3.82 -10.07 10.99
C TRP A 276 2.38 -10.60 10.78
N PRO A 277 1.31 -9.78 10.88
CA PRO A 277 -0.05 -10.25 10.61
C PRO A 277 -0.29 -10.68 9.16
N ALA A 278 0.47 -10.13 8.21
CA ALA A 278 0.39 -10.47 6.79
C ALA A 278 1.04 -11.83 6.47
N ILE A 279 2.10 -12.22 7.19
CA ILE A 279 2.92 -13.40 6.83
C ILE A 279 2.32 -14.73 7.36
N SER A 280 1.31 -14.70 8.25
CA SER A 280 0.88 -15.87 9.03
C SER A 280 0.24 -17.04 8.24
N TRP A 281 0.15 -16.98 6.91
CA TRP A 281 -0.59 -17.96 6.09
C TRP A 281 0.23 -18.64 4.98
N ARG A 282 1.52 -18.31 4.81
CA ARG A 282 2.39 -18.98 3.83
C ARG A 282 3.62 -19.54 4.54
N ALA A 283 4.01 -20.76 4.20
CA ALA A 283 5.02 -21.55 4.91
C ALA A 283 6.24 -20.71 5.32
N VAL A 284 6.32 -20.40 6.62
CA VAL A 284 7.50 -19.78 7.22
C VAL A 284 8.48 -20.91 7.47
N VAL A 285 9.54 -21.00 6.67
CA VAL A 285 10.66 -21.89 6.96
C VAL A 285 11.66 -21.07 7.79
N PRO A 286 11.82 -21.34 9.10
CA PRO A 286 12.86 -20.68 9.88
C PRO A 286 14.21 -21.19 9.37
N TRP A 287 15.00 -20.31 8.77
CA TRP A 287 16.41 -20.56 8.51
C TRP A 287 17.20 -19.93 9.66
N CYS A 288 17.62 -20.75 10.61
CA CYS A 288 18.61 -20.38 11.61
C CYS A 288 19.98 -20.80 11.10
N TRP A 289 20.94 -19.88 11.13
CA TRP A 289 22.36 -20.20 11.12
C TRP A 289 22.80 -20.64 12.51
#